data_AF-A0A7H0LHJ5-F1
#
_entry.id   AF-A0A7H0LHJ5-F1
#
_cell.length_a   1.000
_cell.length_b   1.000
_cell.length_c   1.000
_cell.angle_alpha   90.00
_cell.angle_beta   90.00
_cell.angle_gamma   90.00
#
_symmetry.space_group_name_H-M   'P 1'
#
loop_
_entity.id
_entity.type
_entity.pdbx_description
1 polymer ?
#
loop_
_entity_poly.entity_id
_entity_poly.type
_entity_poly.pdbx_seq_one_letter_code
_entity_poly.pdbx_strand_id
1 'polypeptide(L)' 'MLSLKLSRALAQGRAVRPEPPSRAALLAMLLRKRAAAHNVGAEELEALLRDQIRWSLPIERNPASAE' A
#
# COMPACT_ATOMS: atom_id res chain seq x y z
N MET A 1 -18.14 -20.03 -12.27
CA MET A 1 -16.68 -19.83 -12.08
C MET A 1 -16.28 -18.51 -11.41
N LEU A 2 -17.06 -17.43 -11.52
CA LEU A 2 -16.76 -16.13 -10.87
C LEU A 2 -16.69 -16.23 -9.32
N SER A 3 -17.60 -17.01 -8.73
CA SER A 3 -17.69 -17.22 -7.27
C SER A 3 -16.40 -17.81 -6.67
N LEU A 4 -15.79 -18.83 -7.28
CA LEU A 4 -14.54 -19.43 -6.77
C LEU A 4 -13.35 -18.46 -6.80
N LYS A 5 -13.24 -17.63 -7.85
CA LYS A 5 -12.18 -16.61 -7.97
C LYS A 5 -12.35 -15.52 -6.92
N LEU A 6 -13.60 -15.06 -6.69
CA LEU A 6 -13.92 -14.08 -5.67
C LEU A 6 -13.67 -14.60 -4.26
N SER A 7 -14.14 -15.82 -3.94
CA SER A 7 -13.89 -16.46 -2.64
C SER A 7 -12.41 -16.66 -2.36
N ARG A 8 -11.62 -17.00 -3.39
CA ARG A 8 -10.16 -17.13 -3.27
C ARG A 8 -9.46 -15.79 -3.05
N ALA A 9 -9.91 -14.72 -3.74
CA ALA A 9 -9.40 -13.38 -3.51
C ALA A 9 -9.72 -12.87 -2.10
N LEU A 10 -10.93 -13.13 -1.59
CA LEU A 10 -11.33 -12.80 -0.22
C LEU A 10 -10.53 -13.58 0.83
N ALA A 11 -10.32 -14.88 0.62
CA ALA A 11 -9.50 -15.71 1.50
C ALA A 11 -8.04 -15.22 1.54
N GLN A 12 -7.48 -14.82 0.40
CA GLN A 12 -6.14 -14.22 0.33
C GLN A 12 -6.08 -12.83 0.97
N GLY A 13 -7.15 -12.04 0.90
CA GLY A 13 -7.25 -10.75 1.59
C GLY A 13 -7.32 -10.86 3.12
N ARG A 14 -7.82 -11.99 3.63
CA ARG A 14 -7.92 -12.31 5.07
C ARG A 14 -6.75 -13.11 5.62
N ALA A 15 -5.89 -13.66 4.75
CA ALA A 15 -4.69 -14.36 5.18
C ALA A 15 -3.74 -13.37 5.87
N VAL A 16 -3.23 -13.76 7.04
CA VAL A 16 -2.18 -13.01 7.74
C VAL A 16 -0.99 -12.92 6.79
N ARG A 17 -0.77 -11.74 6.24
CA ARG A 17 0.33 -11.51 5.30
C ARG A 17 1.62 -11.42 6.12
N PRO A 18 2.70 -12.11 5.71
CA PRO A 18 3.98 -11.94 6.38
C PRO A 18 4.37 -10.46 6.41
N GLU A 19 4.89 -10.02 7.55
CA GLU A 19 5.34 -8.65 7.73
C GLU A 19 6.44 -8.32 6.71
N PRO A 20 6.44 -7.13 6.09
CA PRO A 20 7.47 -6.77 5.13
C PRO A 20 8.85 -6.76 5.79
N PRO A 21 9.86 -7.41 5.21
CA PRO A 21 11.18 -7.56 5.84
C PRO A 21 11.97 -6.23 5.91
N SER A 22 11.50 -5.18 5.23
CA SER A 22 12.13 -3.87 5.24
C SER A 22 11.15 -2.76 4.87
N ARG A 23 11.51 -1.51 5.18
CA ARG A 23 10.75 -0.32 4.75
C ARG A 23 10.61 -0.23 3.23
N ALA A 24 11.67 -0.56 2.49
CA ALA A 24 11.63 -0.59 1.02
C ALA A 24 10.63 -1.64 0.51
N ALA A 25 10.60 -2.83 1.14
CA ALA A 25 9.62 -3.87 0.81
C ALA A 25 8.18 -3.43 1.13
N LEU A 26 7.96 -2.73 2.25
CA LEU A 26 6.67 -2.14 2.60
C LEU A 26 6.24 -1.10 1.56
N LEU A 27 7.11 -0.16 1.19
CA LEU A 27 6.81 0.86 0.18
C LEU A 27 6.46 0.23 -1.17
N ALA A 28 7.25 -0.73 -1.64
CA ALA A 28 6.98 -1.46 -2.88
C ALA A 28 5.63 -2.20 -2.82
N MET A 29 5.27 -2.76 -1.67
CA MET A 29 3.95 -3.37 -1.47
C MET A 29 2.82 -2.34 -1.55
N LEU A 30 2.95 -1.18 -0.89
CA LEU A 30 1.94 -0.12 -0.91
C LEU A 30 1.76 0.47 -2.31
N LEU A 31 2.84 0.70 -3.04
CA LEU A 31 2.80 1.19 -4.42
C LEU A 31 2.06 0.24 -5.36
N ARG A 32 2.29 -1.08 -5.24
CA ARG A 32 1.55 -2.09 -6.00
C ARG A 32 0.06 -2.08 -5.67
N LYS A 33 -0.30 -1.97 -4.39
CA LYS A 33 -1.71 -1.85 -3.96
C LYS A 33 -2.37 -0.60 -4.55
N ARG A 34 -1.66 0.53 -4.56
CA ARG A 34 -2.17 1.79 -5.13
C ARG A 34 -2.39 1.66 -6.64
N ALA A 35 -1.45 1.06 -7.37
CA ALA A 35 -1.62 0.81 -8.80
C ALA A 35 -2.84 -0.08 -9.08
N ALA A 36 -3.07 -1.11 -8.26
CA ALA A 36 -4.27 -1.95 -8.37
C ALA A 36 -5.56 -1.16 -8.08
N ALA A 37 -5.58 -0.33 -7.03
CA ALA A 37 -6.73 0.52 -6.69
C ALA A 37 -7.06 1.50 -7.82
N HIS A 38 -6.03 2.14 -8.39
CA HIS A 38 -6.17 3.04 -9.53
C HIS A 38 -6.78 2.32 -10.75
N ASN A 39 -6.25 1.13 -11.10
CA ASN A 39 -6.70 0.37 -12.26
C ASN A 39 -8.16 -0.09 -12.18
N VAL A 40 -8.74 -0.18 -10.97
CA VAL A 40 -10.14 -0.56 -10.75
C VAL A 40 -11.04 0.62 -10.38
N GLY A 41 -10.51 1.86 -10.40
CA GLY A 41 -11.26 3.07 -10.06
C GLY A 41 -11.65 3.17 -8.58
N ALA A 42 -10.91 2.54 -7.67
CA ALA A 42 -11.19 2.59 -6.23
C ALA A 42 -10.57 3.85 -5.59
N GLU A 43 -11.15 5.01 -5.86
CA GLU A 43 -10.59 6.33 -5.51
C GLU A 43 -10.34 6.53 -4.01
N GLU A 44 -11.29 6.13 -3.16
CA GLU A 44 -11.15 6.25 -1.69
C GLU A 44 -9.99 5.39 -1.17
N LEU A 45 -9.87 4.16 -1.68
CA LEU A 45 -8.77 3.27 -1.35
C LEU A 45 -7.44 3.83 -1.86
N GLU A 46 -7.43 4.42 -3.05
CA GLU A 46 -6.25 5.07 -3.61
C GLU A 46 -5.79 6.25 -2.72
N ALA A 47 -6.73 7.08 -2.23
CA ALA A 47 -6.45 8.19 -1.32
C ALA A 47 -5.83 7.71 0.00
N LEU A 48 -6.42 6.70 0.64
CA LEU A 48 -5.88 6.10 1.87
C LEU A 48 -4.47 5.54 1.66
N LEU A 49 -4.22 4.87 0.54
CA LEU A 49 -2.90 4.32 0.22
C LEU A 49 -1.87 5.43 -0.03
N ARG A 50 -2.26 6.56 -0.63
CA ARG A 50 -1.36 7.72 -0.81
C ARG A 50 -0.92 8.29 0.53
N ASP A 51 -1.83 8.43 1.49
CA ASP A 51 -1.49 8.95 2.81
C ASP A 51 -0.62 7.96 3.60
N GLN A 52 -0.92 6.67 3.52
CA GLN A 52 -0.06 5.65 4.13
C GLN A 52 1.35 5.64 3.51
N ILE A 53 1.47 5.82 2.19
CA ILE A 53 2.76 5.95 1.51
C ILE A 53 3.51 7.19 2.03
N ARG A 54 2.84 8.34 2.12
CA ARG A 54 3.45 9.57 2.67
C ARG A 54 4.04 9.35 4.07
N TRP A 55 3.31 8.66 4.95
CA TRP A 55 3.80 8.33 6.29
C TRP A 55 4.95 7.31 6.29
N SER A 56 5.10 6.51 5.24
CA SER A 56 6.19 5.53 5.13
C SER A 56 7.51 6.13 4.64
N LEU A 57 7.49 7.31 4.01
CA LEU A 57 8.67 7.97 3.47
C LEU A 57 9.49 8.65 4.57
N PRO A 58 10.83 8.72 4.44
CA PRO A 58 11.66 9.48 5.36
C PRO A 58 11.29 10.97 5.29
N ILE A 59 11.16 11.61 6.46
CA ILE A 59 11.11 13.06 6.55
C ILE A 59 12.56 13.54 6.41
N GLU A 60 12.92 14.06 5.24
CA GLU A 60 14.18 14.80 5.12
C GLU A 60 14.06 16.09 5.92
N ARG A 61 14.64 16.09 7.13
CA ARG A 61 14.88 17.33 7.87
C ARG A 61 16.15 17.93 7.28
N ASN A 62 16.01 18.96 6.44
CA ASN A 62 17.17 19.72 5.99
C ASN A 62 17.81 20.40 7.21
N PRO A 63 19.05 20.04 7.60
CA PRO A 63 19.72 20.68 8.73
C PRO A 63 20.02 22.16 8.49
N ALA A 64 19.99 22.63 7.23
CA ALA A 64 20.23 24.04 6.88
C ALA A 64 19.01 24.96 7.10
N SER A 65 17.87 24.44 7.59
CA SER A 65 16.68 25.23 7.90
C SER A 65 16.56 25.62 9.38
N ALA A 66 17.59 25.35 10.19
CA ALA A 66 17.61 25.57 11.63
C ALA A 66 18.71 26.57 12.07
N GLU A 67 19.08 27.50 11.18
CA GLU A 67 19.86 28.70 11.53
C GLU A 67 18.95 29.92 11.71
#